data_AF-A0A7S3W6Z3-F1
#
_entry.id   AF-A0A7S3W6Z3-F1
#
_cell.length_a   1.000
_cell.length_b   1.000
_cell.length_c   1.000
_cell.angle_alpha   90.00
_cell.angle_beta   90.00
_cell.angle_gamma   90.00
#
_symmetry.space_group_name_H-M   'P 1'
#
loop_
_entity.id
_entity.type
_entity.pdbx_description
1 polymer ?
#
loop_
_entity_poly.entity_id
_entity_poly.type
_entity_poly.pdbx_seq_one_letter_code
_entity_poly.pdbx_strand_id
1 'polypeptide(L)'
;ESFPGAPLRALRYTSAGGRHTELRDDGLPVSALLKVAFDHVGKNVYSNKIVIMDEVHNLVREQTQYVAQLTRLRELLQFARGAVLAGFTGTPILSEASEGRILLDIIKGHGARRCDEGFLSSFPMRPLGLFPRSLPVGIPDAVLTPNLRRQLVHRVTLKGEPLKRYDAKQQKGVSERRLRAYCNLCVHFGSLHDGKSGSKGRILANMAACAPKLHAIALDVAANCEKALVLIARSSGMEALLAHLHAVGAASKPPFSVATMDELAAFNSHLNRRGEQYRVLVADAATCSEGVSFFAVRRVHLADVPATPSAFVQSVGRAIRMYGHAGLPSEEQTV
;
A
#
# COMPACT_ATOMS: atom_id res chain seq x y z
N GLU A 1 30.05 21.69 17.63
CA GLU A 1 29.06 22.29 16.72
C GLU A 1 27.81 22.64 17.52
N SER A 2 27.19 23.79 17.26
CA SER A 2 25.89 24.13 17.86
C SER A 2 24.84 23.11 17.42
N PHE A 3 23.94 22.71 18.33
CA PHE A 3 22.82 21.84 17.97
C PHE A 3 22.04 22.47 16.81
N PRO A 4 21.70 21.71 15.75
CA PRO A 4 20.91 22.24 14.67
C PRO A 4 19.53 22.67 15.20
N GLY A 5 19.07 23.87 14.82
CA GLY A 5 17.86 24.52 15.35
C GLY A 5 16.53 23.78 15.09
N ALA A 6 16.55 22.59 14.50
CA ALA A 6 15.39 21.72 14.41
C ALA A 6 15.78 20.32 14.94
N PRO A 7 15.12 19.79 15.98
CA PRO A 7 15.54 18.57 16.67
C PRO A 7 15.23 17.28 15.89
N LEU A 8 14.36 17.34 14.88
CA LEU A 8 13.90 16.18 14.12
C LEU A 8 14.40 16.22 12.66
N ARG A 9 14.87 15.08 12.16
CA ARG A 9 15.37 14.92 10.78
C ARG A 9 14.86 13.61 10.22
N ALA A 10 14.16 13.67 9.10
CA ALA A 10 13.64 12.51 8.41
C ALA A 10 14.63 12.02 7.36
N LEU A 11 14.90 10.71 7.36
CA LEU A 11 15.70 10.04 6.34
C LEU A 11 14.88 8.91 5.72
N ARG A 12 15.03 8.72 4.41
CA ARG A 12 14.59 7.47 3.78
C ARG A 12 15.50 6.34 4.22
N TYR A 13 14.97 5.13 4.33
CA TYR A 13 15.73 3.92 4.67
C TYR A 13 16.99 3.74 3.81
N THR A 14 16.86 4.02 2.51
CA THR A 14 17.97 3.91 1.56
C THR A 14 19.09 4.90 1.83
N SER A 15 18.75 6.12 2.22
CA SER A 15 19.71 7.14 2.65
C SER A 15 20.31 6.78 4.00
N ALA A 16 19.48 6.34 4.94
CA ALA A 16 19.83 5.96 6.31
C ALA A 16 20.78 4.75 6.37
N GLY A 17 20.72 3.83 5.40
CA GLY A 17 21.66 2.72 5.28
C GLY A 17 22.74 2.91 4.21
N GLY A 18 22.66 3.99 3.44
CA GLY A 18 23.53 4.27 2.30
C GLY A 18 24.58 5.32 2.60
N ARG A 19 24.81 6.20 1.62
CA ARG A 19 25.86 7.22 1.61
C ARG A 19 25.91 8.11 2.87
N HIS A 20 24.80 8.31 3.57
CA HIS A 20 24.81 9.13 4.78
C HIS A 20 25.66 8.53 5.90
N THR A 21 25.80 7.20 5.91
CA THR A 21 26.54 6.44 6.92
C THR A 21 28.01 6.23 6.59
N GLU A 22 28.45 6.67 5.41
CA GLU A 22 29.85 6.62 5.02
C GLU A 22 30.66 7.62 5.84
N LEU A 23 31.89 7.25 6.15
CA LEU A 23 32.88 8.12 6.78
C LEU A 23 33.81 8.63 5.68
N ARG A 24 34.26 9.87 5.81
CA ARG A 24 35.32 10.43 4.97
C ARG A 24 36.68 9.97 5.47
N ASP A 25 37.73 10.33 4.73
CA ASP A 25 39.12 10.04 5.11
C ASP A 25 39.52 10.66 6.45
N ASP A 26 38.85 11.74 6.86
CA ASP A 26 39.00 12.38 8.18
C ASP A 26 38.32 11.60 9.33
N GLY A 27 37.67 10.48 9.03
CA GLY A 27 36.94 9.64 9.99
C GLY A 27 35.58 10.20 10.42
N LEU A 28 35.14 11.34 9.88
CA LEU A 28 33.84 11.93 10.17
C LEU A 28 32.76 11.45 9.19
N PRO A 29 31.49 11.39 9.62
CA PRO A 29 30.38 11.07 8.73
C PRO A 29 30.28 12.04 7.54
N VAL A 30 30.02 11.49 6.35
CA VAL A 30 29.77 12.25 5.12
C VAL A 30 28.56 13.18 5.31
N SER A 31 27.52 12.66 5.95
CA SER A 31 26.30 13.37 6.29
C SER A 31 26.51 14.30 7.48
N ALA A 32 26.32 15.61 7.28
CA ALA A 32 26.36 16.59 8.37
C ALA A 32 25.38 16.24 9.51
N LEU A 33 24.24 15.62 9.16
CA LEU A 33 23.26 15.15 10.13
C LEU A 33 23.85 14.15 11.15
N LEU A 34 24.71 13.25 10.68
CA LEU A 34 25.23 12.16 11.52
C LEU A 34 26.49 12.56 12.30
N LYS A 35 27.05 13.75 12.05
CA LYS A 35 28.20 14.30 12.80
C LYS A 35 27.84 14.71 14.23
N VAL A 36 26.62 15.19 14.45
CA VAL A 36 26.13 15.57 15.78
C VAL A 36 26.23 14.37 16.71
N ALA A 37 26.83 14.48 17.90
CA ALA A 37 26.96 13.37 18.86
C ALA A 37 27.56 12.07 18.27
N PHE A 38 28.41 12.19 17.23
CA PHE A 38 29.06 11.04 16.60
C PHE A 38 30.02 10.33 17.57
N ASP A 39 29.99 9.00 17.58
CA ASP A 39 30.91 8.18 18.36
C ASP A 39 32.23 8.01 17.61
N HIS A 40 33.22 8.82 17.96
CA HIS A 40 34.55 8.79 17.35
C HIS A 40 35.32 7.48 17.62
N VAL A 41 34.97 6.74 18.68
CA VAL A 41 35.65 5.51 19.08
C VAL A 41 35.05 4.32 18.35
N GLY A 42 33.74 4.13 18.47
CA GLY A 42 33.02 3.03 17.82
C GLY A 42 32.74 3.26 16.34
N LYS A 43 32.91 4.49 15.84
CA LYS A 43 32.67 4.91 14.45
C LYS A 43 31.26 4.63 13.93
N ASN A 44 30.31 4.36 14.83
CA ASN A 44 28.93 4.10 14.47
C ASN A 44 28.12 5.40 14.46
N VAL A 45 27.56 5.70 13.29
CA VAL A 45 26.82 6.94 13.02
C VAL A 45 25.49 7.04 13.74
N TYR A 46 24.99 5.96 14.36
CA TYR A 46 23.74 5.96 15.12
C TYR A 46 23.93 5.90 16.63
N SER A 47 25.18 5.75 17.12
CA SER A 47 25.45 5.84 18.56
C SER A 47 25.03 7.22 19.11
N ASN A 48 24.59 7.23 20.37
CA ASN A 48 24.15 8.42 21.11
C ASN A 48 22.98 9.18 20.44
N LYS A 49 22.09 8.48 19.75
CA LYS A 49 20.92 9.07 19.07
C LYS A 49 19.62 8.41 19.48
N ILE A 50 18.55 9.19 19.36
CA ILE A 50 17.19 8.68 19.32
C ILE A 50 16.83 8.46 17.85
N VAL A 51 16.51 7.22 17.49
CA VAL A 51 16.11 6.82 16.13
C VAL A 51 14.66 6.35 16.18
N ILE A 52 13.81 7.02 15.42
CA ILE A 52 12.40 6.68 15.28
C ILE A 52 12.17 6.19 13.86
N MET A 53 11.56 5.01 13.73
CA MET A 53 11.37 4.34 12.44
C MET A 53 9.88 4.10 12.20
N ASP A 54 9.35 4.70 11.13
CA ASP A 54 8.01 4.40 10.63
C ASP A 54 8.06 3.25 9.62
N GLU A 55 7.04 2.39 9.64
CA GLU A 55 6.98 1.12 8.91
C GLU A 55 8.26 0.27 9.09
N VAL A 56 8.64 0.05 10.36
CA VAL A 56 9.92 -0.60 10.75
C VAL A 56 10.12 -2.00 10.14
N HIS A 57 9.04 -2.67 9.74
CA HIS A 57 9.09 -3.93 9.00
C HIS A 57 9.90 -3.85 7.69
N ASN A 58 10.10 -2.64 7.14
CA ASN A 58 10.97 -2.44 5.97
C ASN A 58 12.44 -2.80 6.25
N LEU A 59 12.90 -2.85 7.52
CA LEU A 59 14.25 -3.32 7.86
C LEU A 59 14.50 -4.77 7.47
N VAL A 60 13.46 -5.61 7.55
CA VAL A 60 13.55 -7.07 7.36
C VAL A 60 13.08 -7.51 5.98
N ARG A 61 12.72 -6.56 5.08
CA ARG A 61 12.41 -6.88 3.68
C ARG A 61 13.66 -7.38 2.95
N GLU A 62 13.61 -8.63 2.47
CA GLU A 62 14.69 -9.23 1.67
C GLU A 62 14.53 -8.94 0.16
N GLN A 63 13.29 -8.79 -0.32
CA GLN A 63 12.98 -8.62 -1.75
C GLN A 63 12.94 -7.14 -2.16
N THR A 64 14.09 -6.48 -2.17
CA THR A 64 14.21 -5.06 -2.55
C THR A 64 15.53 -4.78 -3.25
N GLN A 65 15.56 -3.82 -4.17
CA GLN A 65 16.80 -3.37 -4.80
C GLN A 65 17.79 -2.72 -3.81
N TYR A 66 17.35 -2.47 -2.57
CA TYR A 66 18.14 -1.79 -1.54
C TYR A 66 18.63 -2.72 -0.42
N VAL A 67 18.81 -4.02 -0.71
CA VAL A 67 19.25 -5.00 0.29
C VAL A 67 20.52 -4.55 1.01
N ALA A 68 21.53 -4.08 0.27
CA ALA A 68 22.81 -3.68 0.84
C ALA A 68 22.67 -2.52 1.85
N GLN A 69 21.89 -1.49 1.50
CA GLN A 69 21.62 -0.36 2.38
C GLN A 69 20.85 -0.81 3.63
N LEU A 70 19.83 -1.67 3.47
CA LEU A 70 19.06 -2.17 4.60
C LEU A 70 19.90 -3.05 5.53
N THR A 71 20.74 -3.94 4.99
CA THR A 71 21.68 -4.74 5.78
C THR A 71 22.63 -3.85 6.58
N ARG A 72 23.22 -2.85 5.94
CA ARG A 72 24.09 -1.89 6.63
C ARG A 72 23.36 -1.10 7.71
N LEU A 73 22.13 -0.65 7.44
CA LEU A 73 21.29 0.01 8.43
C LEU A 73 21.00 -0.91 9.62
N ARG A 74 20.64 -2.17 9.37
CA ARG A 74 20.39 -3.18 10.41
C ARG A 74 21.61 -3.36 11.31
N GLU A 75 22.79 -3.55 10.72
CA GLU A 75 24.04 -3.72 11.46
C GLU A 75 24.35 -2.49 12.31
N LEU A 76 24.30 -1.28 11.71
CA LEU A 76 24.60 -0.07 12.44
C LEU A 76 23.62 0.18 13.60
N LEU A 77 22.32 -0.10 13.42
CA LEU A 77 21.34 0.04 14.51
C LEU A 77 21.55 -1.00 15.60
N GLN A 78 21.79 -2.26 15.23
CA GLN A 78 21.97 -3.36 16.18
C GLN A 78 23.21 -3.16 17.09
N PHE A 79 24.27 -2.57 16.56
CA PHE A 79 25.52 -2.33 17.28
C PHE A 79 25.68 -0.87 17.78
N ALA A 80 24.65 -0.04 17.66
CA ALA A 80 24.68 1.33 18.18
C ALA A 80 24.76 1.34 19.72
N ARG A 81 25.59 2.23 20.27
CA ARG A 81 25.76 2.39 21.73
C ARG A 81 25.12 3.68 22.20
N GLY A 82 24.49 3.64 23.38
CA GLY A 82 23.81 4.82 23.95
C GLY A 82 22.65 5.33 23.08
N ALA A 83 22.11 4.49 22.18
CA ALA A 83 21.01 4.84 21.30
C ALA A 83 19.67 4.42 21.90
N VAL A 84 18.61 5.15 21.54
CA VAL A 84 17.22 4.75 21.79
C VAL A 84 16.58 4.50 20.44
N LEU A 85 16.12 3.27 20.20
CA LEU A 85 15.48 2.88 18.95
C LEU A 85 14.00 2.57 19.20
N ALA A 86 13.12 3.25 18.46
CA ALA A 86 11.68 3.01 18.50
C ALA A 86 11.16 2.73 17.07
N GLY A 87 10.51 1.58 16.88
CA GLY A 87 9.93 1.16 15.61
C GLY A 87 8.40 1.13 15.67
N PHE A 88 7.76 1.70 14.66
CA PHE A 88 6.30 1.72 14.49
C PHE A 88 5.95 0.93 13.23
N THR A 89 4.96 0.03 13.31
CA THR A 89 4.48 -0.74 12.16
C THR A 89 3.11 -1.33 12.46
N GLY A 90 2.20 -1.30 11.48
CA GLY A 90 0.95 -2.04 11.55
C GLY A 90 1.09 -3.52 11.17
N THR A 91 2.22 -3.88 10.54
CA THR A 91 2.48 -5.23 10.00
C THR A 91 3.93 -5.64 10.31
N PRO A 92 4.24 -6.06 11.55
CA PRO A 92 5.62 -6.42 11.95
C PRO A 92 6.14 -7.68 11.25
N ILE A 93 5.24 -8.51 10.71
CA ILE A 93 5.54 -9.73 9.97
C ILE A 93 4.88 -9.60 8.59
N LEU A 94 5.63 -9.85 7.52
CA LEU A 94 5.15 -9.71 6.13
C LEU A 94 4.79 -11.06 5.53
N SER A 95 5.71 -12.01 5.62
CA SER A 95 5.63 -13.32 4.96
C SER A 95 6.03 -14.46 5.88
N GLU A 96 7.07 -14.27 6.71
CA GLU A 96 7.65 -15.34 7.52
C GLU A 96 7.77 -14.95 8.99
N ALA A 97 7.48 -15.89 9.91
CA ALA A 97 7.54 -15.61 11.35
C ALA A 97 8.94 -15.19 11.83
N SER A 98 9.99 -15.62 11.13
CA SER A 98 11.39 -15.23 11.35
C SER A 98 11.61 -13.71 11.27
N GLU A 99 10.87 -13.01 10.40
CA GLU A 99 10.97 -11.56 10.21
C GLU A 99 10.67 -10.80 11.51
N GLY A 100 9.66 -11.24 12.26
CA GLY A 100 9.30 -10.65 13.54
C GLY A 100 10.40 -10.82 14.60
N ARG A 101 11.08 -11.98 14.60
CA ARG A 101 12.22 -12.23 15.48
C ARG A 101 13.41 -11.34 15.13
N ILE A 102 13.76 -11.28 13.84
CA ILE A 102 14.87 -10.43 13.36
C ILE A 102 14.62 -8.98 13.74
N LEU A 103 13.40 -8.49 13.53
CA LEU A 103 13.01 -7.13 13.89
C LEU A 103 13.17 -6.88 15.39
N LEU A 104 12.70 -7.80 16.23
CA LEU A 104 12.83 -7.69 17.69
C LEU A 104 14.30 -7.70 18.12
N ASP A 105 15.14 -8.55 17.53
CA ASP A 105 16.57 -8.61 17.84
C ASP A 105 17.32 -7.33 17.44
N ILE A 106 16.90 -6.66 16.36
CA ILE A 106 17.41 -5.33 15.99
C ILE A 106 17.02 -4.29 17.04
N ILE A 107 15.74 -4.26 17.47
CA ILE A 107 15.22 -3.32 18.48
C ILE A 107 15.92 -3.51 19.82
N LYS A 108 16.15 -4.76 20.22
CA LYS A 108 16.84 -5.11 21.46
C LYS A 108 18.33 -4.72 21.44
N GLY A 109 18.94 -4.76 20.27
CA GLY A 109 20.37 -4.49 20.09
C GLY A 109 21.26 -5.67 20.51
N HIS A 110 22.54 -5.54 20.19
CA HIS A 110 23.53 -6.58 20.48
C HIS A 110 23.75 -6.76 22.00
N GLY A 111 23.78 -8.01 22.47
CA GLY A 111 24.02 -8.34 23.87
C GLY A 111 22.81 -8.17 24.80
N ALA A 112 21.62 -7.91 24.25
CA ALA A 112 20.40 -7.85 25.04
C ALA A 112 20.11 -9.17 25.76
N ARG A 113 19.44 -9.07 26.93
CA ARG A 113 19.01 -10.25 27.70
C ARG A 113 18.13 -11.16 26.85
N ARG A 114 18.14 -12.47 27.17
CA ARG A 114 17.33 -13.49 26.48
C ARG A 114 15.81 -13.33 26.68
N CYS A 115 15.35 -12.34 27.45
CA CYS A 115 13.93 -12.02 27.59
C CYS A 115 13.47 -11.02 26.52
N ASP A 116 12.21 -11.13 26.12
CA ASP A 116 11.58 -10.27 25.12
C ASP A 116 10.59 -9.26 25.74
N GLU A 117 10.40 -9.34 27.05
CA GLU A 117 9.48 -8.50 27.81
C GLU A 117 9.90 -7.03 27.79
N GLY A 118 8.93 -6.12 27.61
CA GLY A 118 9.14 -4.68 27.61
C GLY A 118 9.56 -4.05 26.27
N PHE A 119 9.79 -4.85 25.22
CA PHE A 119 10.23 -4.36 23.91
C PHE A 119 9.13 -4.26 22.85
N LEU A 120 7.95 -4.82 23.13
CA LEU A 120 6.80 -4.79 22.24
C LEU A 120 5.58 -4.25 22.98
N SER A 121 4.98 -3.20 22.43
CA SER A 121 3.63 -2.77 22.77
C SER A 121 2.75 -2.97 21.54
N SER A 122 1.64 -3.70 21.69
CA SER A 122 0.76 -4.07 20.57
C SER A 122 -0.69 -3.76 20.91
N PHE A 123 -1.37 -3.09 19.99
CA PHE A 123 -2.79 -2.74 20.09
C PHE A 123 -3.52 -3.25 18.84
N PRO A 124 -3.72 -4.57 18.69
CA PRO A 124 -4.26 -5.18 17.47
C PRO A 124 -5.79 -5.07 17.39
N MET A 125 -6.37 -4.00 17.93
CA MET A 125 -7.82 -3.85 18.04
C MET A 125 -8.31 -2.59 17.33
N ARG A 126 -9.47 -2.72 16.69
CA ARG A 126 -10.22 -1.60 16.09
C ARG A 126 -11.50 -1.40 16.91
N PRO A 127 -11.47 -0.59 17.99
CA PRO A 127 -12.64 -0.38 18.82
C PRO A 127 -13.78 0.24 18.02
N LEU A 128 -15.00 -0.22 18.31
CA LEU A 128 -16.23 0.31 17.74
C LEU A 128 -16.37 1.80 18.07
N GLY A 129 -16.89 2.58 17.12
CA GLY A 129 -17.04 4.03 17.23
C GLY A 129 -15.78 4.83 16.89
N LEU A 130 -14.58 4.22 16.95
CA LEU A 130 -13.35 4.86 16.45
C LEU A 130 -13.01 4.43 15.03
N PHE A 131 -13.35 3.19 14.65
CA PHE A 131 -13.12 2.65 13.32
C PHE A 131 -14.46 2.30 12.65
N PRO A 132 -14.54 2.38 11.32
CA PRO A 132 -15.70 1.87 10.62
C PRO A 132 -15.77 0.34 10.73
N ARG A 133 -16.99 -0.19 10.73
CA ARG A 133 -17.23 -1.63 10.72
C ARG A 133 -16.95 -2.19 9.33
N SER A 134 -16.01 -3.12 9.24
CA SER A 134 -15.77 -3.82 7.96
C SER A 134 -16.86 -4.83 7.66
N LEU A 135 -17.30 -4.85 6.41
CA LEU A 135 -18.22 -5.82 5.83
C LEU A 135 -17.53 -6.48 4.62
N PRO A 136 -17.34 -7.81 4.61
CA PRO A 136 -17.78 -8.77 5.62
C PRO A 136 -17.10 -8.62 6.99
N VAL A 137 -17.84 -8.95 8.07
CA VAL A 137 -17.32 -8.87 9.44
C VAL A 137 -16.07 -9.73 9.60
N GLY A 138 -15.05 -9.16 10.22
CA GLY A 138 -13.76 -9.80 10.45
C GLY A 138 -12.71 -9.41 9.41
N ILE A 139 -13.05 -8.79 8.28
CA ILE A 139 -12.02 -8.27 7.37
C ILE A 139 -11.35 -7.02 7.96
N PRO A 140 -10.02 -6.83 7.77
CA PRO A 140 -9.02 -7.80 7.31
C PRO A 140 -8.38 -8.66 8.41
N ASP A 141 -8.84 -8.60 9.67
CA ASP A 141 -8.12 -9.18 10.82
C ASP A 141 -8.38 -10.68 11.06
N ALA A 142 -9.54 -11.19 10.64
CA ALA A 142 -9.96 -12.56 10.86
C ALA A 142 -9.34 -13.50 9.82
N VAL A 143 -9.24 -14.78 10.20
CA VAL A 143 -8.84 -15.84 9.28
C VAL A 143 -9.82 -15.90 8.11
N LEU A 144 -9.31 -15.82 6.88
CA LEU A 144 -10.10 -15.91 5.65
C LEU A 144 -10.63 -17.34 5.43
N THR A 145 -11.71 -17.70 6.15
CA THR A 145 -12.43 -18.96 5.97
C THR A 145 -13.07 -19.06 4.58
N PRO A 146 -13.39 -20.27 4.07
CA PRO A 146 -14.08 -20.43 2.79
C PRO A 146 -15.42 -19.66 2.71
N ASN A 147 -16.13 -19.50 3.83
CA ASN A 147 -17.34 -18.68 3.88
C ASN A 147 -17.02 -17.19 3.71
N LEU A 148 -16.07 -16.67 4.49
CA LEU A 148 -15.67 -15.27 4.42
C LEU A 148 -15.12 -14.89 3.04
N ARG A 149 -14.33 -15.78 2.43
CA ARG A 149 -13.84 -15.61 1.05
C ARG A 149 -14.97 -15.52 0.02
N ARG A 150 -16.05 -16.30 0.17
CA ARG A 150 -17.20 -16.23 -0.75
C ARG A 150 -17.94 -14.90 -0.66
N GLN A 151 -17.94 -14.27 0.50
CA GLN A 151 -18.55 -12.95 0.69
C GLN A 151 -17.67 -11.81 0.17
N LEU A 152 -16.33 -11.98 0.25
CA LEU A 152 -15.37 -10.97 -0.20
C LEU A 152 -15.08 -11.03 -1.71
N VAL A 153 -15.10 -12.22 -2.31
CA VAL A 153 -14.62 -12.45 -3.68
C VAL A 153 -15.77 -12.45 -4.68
N HIS A 154 -15.77 -11.45 -5.55
CA HIS A 154 -16.60 -11.44 -6.75
C HIS A 154 -15.89 -12.19 -7.90
N ARG A 155 -16.49 -13.29 -8.38
CA ARG A 155 -15.91 -14.12 -9.44
C ARG A 155 -16.33 -13.61 -10.81
N VAL A 156 -15.36 -13.35 -11.67
CA VAL A 156 -15.59 -12.95 -13.07
C VAL A 156 -15.01 -14.00 -13.99
N THR A 157 -15.82 -14.51 -14.92
CA THR A 157 -15.39 -15.51 -15.90
C THR A 157 -14.68 -14.84 -17.08
N LEU A 158 -13.47 -15.30 -17.40
CA LEU A 158 -12.79 -14.94 -18.65
C LEU A 158 -13.40 -15.73 -19.82
N LYS A 159 -13.77 -15.02 -20.88
CA LYS A 159 -14.31 -15.60 -22.11
C LYS A 159 -13.75 -14.83 -23.32
N GLY A 160 -13.88 -15.41 -24.52
CA GLY A 160 -13.55 -14.71 -25.76
C GLY A 160 -12.08 -14.31 -25.88
N GLU A 161 -11.82 -13.07 -26.28
CA GLU A 161 -10.47 -12.56 -26.53
C GLU A 161 -9.55 -12.58 -25.29
N PRO A 162 -9.95 -12.10 -24.09
CA PRO A 162 -9.14 -12.22 -22.88
C PRO A 162 -8.65 -13.64 -22.61
N LEU A 163 -9.53 -14.65 -22.75
CA LEU A 163 -9.16 -16.05 -22.55
C LEU A 163 -8.15 -16.52 -23.59
N LYS A 164 -8.41 -16.26 -24.88
CA LYS A 164 -7.46 -16.61 -25.97
C LYS A 164 -6.08 -15.97 -25.75
N ARG A 165 -6.05 -14.72 -25.26
CA ARG A 165 -4.81 -13.98 -24.99
C ARG A 165 -4.08 -14.54 -23.78
N TYR A 166 -4.81 -14.89 -22.72
CA TYR A 166 -4.29 -15.55 -21.55
C TYR A 166 -3.61 -16.89 -21.92
N ASP A 167 -4.34 -17.77 -22.61
CA ASP A 167 -3.86 -19.10 -23.02
C ASP A 167 -2.62 -18.97 -23.92
N ALA A 168 -2.65 -18.07 -24.90
CA ALA A 168 -1.51 -17.83 -25.80
C ALA A 168 -0.27 -17.30 -25.06
N LYS A 169 -0.42 -16.57 -23.95
CA LYS A 169 0.70 -16.10 -23.13
C LYS A 169 1.19 -17.18 -22.18
N GLN A 170 0.29 -17.99 -21.65
CA GLN A 170 0.62 -19.14 -20.83
C GLN A 170 1.45 -20.16 -21.62
N GLN A 171 1.05 -20.48 -22.86
CA GLN A 171 1.78 -21.37 -23.77
C GLN A 171 3.20 -20.86 -24.11
N LYS A 172 3.41 -19.54 -24.04
CA LYS A 172 4.73 -18.91 -24.25
C LYS A 172 5.60 -18.88 -22.98
N GLY A 173 5.19 -19.54 -21.90
CA GLY A 173 5.95 -19.59 -20.65
C GLY A 173 6.02 -18.25 -19.90
N VAL A 174 5.04 -17.36 -20.11
CA VAL A 174 4.97 -16.11 -19.34
C VAL A 174 4.70 -16.44 -17.87
N SER A 175 5.45 -15.81 -16.95
CA SER A 175 5.28 -16.05 -15.52
C SER A 175 3.88 -15.73 -15.02
N GLU A 176 3.40 -16.46 -14.00
CA GLU A 176 2.07 -16.26 -13.41
C GLU A 176 1.83 -14.81 -12.99
N ARG A 177 2.85 -14.15 -12.44
CA ARG A 177 2.79 -12.73 -12.06
C ARG A 177 2.40 -11.84 -13.25
N ARG A 178 2.95 -12.12 -14.43
CA ARG A 178 2.64 -11.37 -15.66
C ARG A 178 1.32 -11.82 -16.31
N LEU A 179 0.93 -13.09 -16.14
CA LEU A 179 -0.36 -13.59 -16.60
C LEU A 179 -1.55 -12.90 -15.90
N ARG A 180 -1.41 -12.51 -14.63
CA ARG A 180 -2.45 -11.78 -13.88
C ARG A 180 -2.96 -10.52 -14.59
N ALA A 181 -2.08 -9.78 -15.27
CA ALA A 181 -2.47 -8.58 -16.01
C ALA A 181 -3.47 -8.90 -17.14
N TYR A 182 -3.33 -10.07 -17.76
CA TYR A 182 -4.23 -10.54 -18.83
C TYR A 182 -5.60 -11.01 -18.31
N CYS A 183 -5.75 -11.18 -16.99
CA CYS A 183 -7.05 -11.41 -16.36
C CYS A 183 -7.85 -10.11 -16.18
N ASN A 184 -7.18 -8.95 -16.23
CA ASN A 184 -7.84 -7.65 -16.13
C ASN A 184 -8.11 -7.06 -17.51
N LEU A 185 -7.18 -7.23 -18.46
CA LEU A 185 -7.22 -6.63 -19.79
C LEU A 185 -6.67 -7.59 -20.86
N CYS A 186 -7.36 -7.72 -22.00
CA CYS A 186 -6.94 -8.63 -23.07
C CYS A 186 -5.65 -8.22 -23.81
N VAL A 187 -5.14 -7.01 -23.58
CA VAL A 187 -3.92 -6.47 -24.19
C VAL A 187 -2.87 -6.13 -23.15
N HIS A 188 -1.63 -5.97 -23.59
CA HIS A 188 -0.59 -5.38 -22.76
C HIS A 188 -0.90 -3.89 -22.51
N PHE A 189 -0.70 -3.41 -21.29
CA PHE A 189 -1.04 -2.03 -20.91
C PHE A 189 -0.38 -0.98 -21.81
N GLY A 190 0.87 -1.21 -22.27
CA GLY A 190 1.56 -0.30 -23.19
C GLY A 190 0.93 -0.20 -24.59
N SER A 191 -0.01 -1.07 -24.95
CA SER A 191 -0.79 -1.00 -26.20
C SER A 191 -2.09 -0.20 -26.05
N LEU A 192 -2.38 0.31 -24.86
CA LEU A 192 -3.55 1.12 -24.56
C LEU A 192 -3.22 2.59 -24.80
N HIS A 193 -3.34 3.03 -26.05
CA HIS A 193 -3.16 4.42 -26.45
C HIS A 193 -4.01 4.72 -27.68
N ASP A 194 -4.09 5.99 -28.07
CA ASP A 194 -4.90 6.47 -29.21
C ASP A 194 -4.14 6.48 -30.56
N GLY A 195 -2.86 6.10 -30.56
CA GLY A 195 -2.05 5.98 -31.79
C GLY A 195 -2.56 4.92 -32.79
N LYS A 196 -1.99 4.89 -34.00
CA LYS A 196 -2.42 4.03 -35.13
C LYS A 196 -2.50 2.53 -34.84
N SER A 197 -1.64 2.02 -33.96
CA SER A 197 -1.63 0.62 -33.48
C SER A 197 -2.29 0.45 -32.10
N GLY A 198 -2.91 1.51 -31.60
CA GLY A 198 -3.50 1.60 -30.29
C GLY A 198 -4.80 0.82 -30.17
N SER A 199 -5.03 0.25 -28.99
CA SER A 199 -6.21 -0.58 -28.72
C SER A 199 -7.27 0.12 -27.88
N LYS A 200 -7.04 1.38 -27.47
CA LYS A 200 -7.89 2.12 -26.52
C LYS A 200 -9.34 2.27 -26.99
N GLY A 201 -9.57 2.85 -28.16
CA GLY A 201 -10.93 3.02 -28.70
C GLY A 201 -11.70 1.69 -28.82
N ARG A 202 -11.03 0.64 -29.33
CA ARG A 202 -11.62 -0.71 -29.46
C ARG A 202 -12.00 -1.32 -28.11
N ILE A 203 -11.12 -1.19 -27.12
CA ILE A 203 -11.32 -1.72 -25.78
C ILE A 203 -12.47 -0.99 -25.09
N LEU A 204 -12.50 0.34 -25.15
CA LEU A 204 -13.56 1.16 -24.55
C LEU A 204 -14.92 0.92 -25.19
N ALA A 205 -14.97 0.68 -26.50
CA ALA A 205 -16.20 0.33 -27.21
C ALA A 205 -16.78 -1.04 -26.79
N ASN A 206 -15.95 -1.94 -26.23
CA ASN A 206 -16.39 -3.27 -25.81
C ASN A 206 -15.65 -3.76 -24.55
N MET A 207 -15.78 -3.00 -23.46
CA MET A 207 -15.11 -3.32 -22.19
C MET A 207 -15.56 -4.65 -21.61
N ALA A 208 -16.83 -5.04 -21.78
CA ALA A 208 -17.34 -6.31 -21.29
C ALA A 208 -16.59 -7.51 -21.93
N ALA A 209 -16.31 -7.45 -23.23
CA ALA A 209 -15.59 -8.53 -23.91
C ALA A 209 -14.06 -8.44 -23.76
N CYS A 210 -13.50 -7.24 -23.62
CA CYS A 210 -12.04 -7.02 -23.58
C CYS A 210 -11.44 -7.01 -22.17
N ALA A 211 -12.23 -6.61 -21.17
CA ALA A 211 -11.80 -6.40 -19.79
C ALA A 211 -12.94 -6.70 -18.80
N PRO A 212 -13.46 -7.95 -18.78
CA PRO A 212 -14.69 -8.29 -18.07
C PRO A 212 -14.62 -7.96 -16.56
N LYS A 213 -13.43 -8.07 -15.94
CA LYS A 213 -13.25 -7.72 -14.53
C LYS A 213 -13.37 -6.21 -14.29
N LEU A 214 -12.71 -5.40 -15.11
CA LEU A 214 -12.76 -3.94 -15.00
C LEU A 214 -14.17 -3.42 -15.31
N HIS A 215 -14.84 -4.05 -16.27
CA HIS A 215 -16.25 -3.77 -16.57
C HIS A 215 -17.15 -4.09 -15.38
N ALA A 216 -16.99 -5.25 -14.73
CA ALA A 216 -17.77 -5.63 -13.55
C ALA A 216 -17.57 -4.65 -12.38
N ILE A 217 -16.35 -4.19 -12.13
CA ILE A 217 -16.07 -3.17 -11.11
C ILE A 217 -16.82 -1.87 -11.43
N ALA A 218 -16.77 -1.40 -12.69
CA ALA A 218 -17.45 -0.17 -13.07
C ALA A 218 -18.98 -0.26 -12.97
N LEU A 219 -19.56 -1.42 -13.31
CA LEU A 219 -21.00 -1.66 -13.12
C LEU A 219 -21.38 -1.68 -11.65
N ASP A 220 -20.56 -2.30 -10.78
CA ASP A 220 -20.82 -2.33 -9.35
C ASP A 220 -20.76 -0.92 -8.73
N VAL A 221 -19.76 -0.11 -9.10
CA VAL A 221 -19.68 1.30 -8.69
C VAL A 221 -20.90 2.10 -9.18
N ALA A 222 -21.40 1.83 -10.39
CA ALA A 222 -22.57 2.51 -10.94
C ALA A 222 -23.88 2.10 -10.26
N ALA A 223 -24.00 0.84 -9.85
CA ALA A 223 -25.18 0.28 -9.20
C ALA A 223 -25.33 0.74 -7.74
N ASN A 224 -24.26 1.21 -7.11
CA ASN A 224 -24.26 1.58 -5.70
C ASN A 224 -23.99 3.09 -5.53
N CYS A 225 -24.67 3.73 -4.59
CA CYS A 225 -24.50 5.16 -4.30
C CYS A 225 -23.37 5.43 -3.30
N GLU A 226 -22.72 4.38 -2.79
CA GLU A 226 -21.63 4.46 -1.83
C GLU A 226 -20.38 5.06 -2.46
N LYS A 227 -19.65 5.83 -1.65
CA LYS A 227 -18.34 6.34 -2.02
C LYS A 227 -17.35 5.19 -2.07
N ALA A 228 -16.69 5.01 -3.20
CA ALA A 228 -15.87 3.85 -3.52
C ALA A 228 -14.40 4.19 -3.75
N LEU A 229 -13.53 3.24 -3.47
CA LEU A 229 -12.11 3.25 -3.82
C LEU A 229 -11.81 2.05 -4.70
N VAL A 230 -11.13 2.27 -5.83
CA VAL A 230 -10.59 1.18 -6.65
C VAL A 230 -9.07 1.21 -6.62
N LEU A 231 -8.48 0.11 -6.13
CA LEU A 231 -7.04 -0.11 -6.15
C LEU A 231 -6.68 -1.02 -7.33
N ILE A 232 -5.90 -0.48 -8.26
CA ILE A 232 -5.45 -1.16 -9.48
C ILE A 232 -4.05 -0.66 -9.85
N ALA A 233 -3.14 -1.54 -10.23
CA ALA A 233 -1.83 -1.15 -10.72
C ALA A 233 -1.95 -0.47 -12.10
N ARG A 234 -1.11 0.54 -12.38
CA ARG A 234 -1.07 1.16 -13.72
C ARG A 234 -0.88 0.14 -14.84
N SER A 235 0.00 -0.84 -14.62
CA SER A 235 0.28 -1.93 -15.55
C SER A 235 -0.88 -2.92 -15.73
N SER A 236 -1.92 -2.83 -14.91
CA SER A 236 -3.07 -3.74 -14.86
C SER A 236 -4.33 -3.18 -15.51
N GLY A 237 -4.24 -2.04 -16.21
CA GLY A 237 -5.36 -1.45 -16.95
C GLY A 237 -6.04 -0.27 -16.25
N MET A 238 -5.33 0.45 -15.37
CA MET A 238 -5.85 1.63 -14.67
C MET A 238 -6.46 2.67 -15.61
N GLU A 239 -5.77 3.02 -16.72
CA GLU A 239 -6.26 4.00 -17.69
C GLU A 239 -7.55 3.53 -18.38
N ALA A 240 -7.66 2.23 -18.72
CA ALA A 240 -8.87 1.68 -19.33
C ALA A 240 -10.04 1.72 -18.35
N LEU A 241 -9.80 1.40 -17.08
CA LEU A 241 -10.81 1.49 -16.04
C LEU A 241 -11.26 2.94 -15.81
N LEU A 242 -10.33 3.89 -15.74
CA LEU A 242 -10.64 5.31 -15.57
C LEU A 242 -11.54 5.82 -16.69
N ALA A 243 -11.14 5.62 -17.95
CA ALA A 243 -11.93 6.05 -19.09
C ALA A 243 -13.32 5.38 -19.13
N HIS A 244 -13.40 4.09 -18.78
CA HIS A 244 -14.68 3.38 -18.69
C HIS A 244 -15.57 3.89 -17.54
N LEU A 245 -15.01 4.15 -16.36
CA LEU A 245 -15.74 4.73 -15.23
C LEU A 245 -16.26 6.14 -15.53
N HIS A 246 -15.51 6.96 -16.26
CA HIS A 246 -16.01 8.27 -16.71
C HIS A 246 -17.21 8.13 -17.65
N ALA A 247 -17.14 7.21 -18.63
CA ALA A 247 -18.24 6.96 -19.55
C ALA A 247 -19.48 6.42 -18.82
N VAL A 248 -19.28 5.44 -17.94
CA VAL A 248 -20.35 4.87 -17.11
C VAL A 248 -20.94 5.93 -16.18
N GLY A 249 -20.12 6.72 -15.51
CA GLY A 249 -20.55 7.77 -14.59
C GLY A 249 -21.35 8.89 -15.28
N ALA A 250 -21.02 9.24 -16.52
CA ALA A 250 -21.80 10.17 -17.32
C ALA A 250 -23.16 9.58 -17.77
N ALA A 251 -23.22 8.27 -18.01
CA ALA A 251 -24.45 7.57 -18.42
C ALA A 251 -25.36 7.17 -17.24
N SER A 252 -24.83 7.10 -16.02
CA SER A 252 -25.57 6.74 -14.80
C SER A 252 -26.63 7.77 -14.42
N LYS A 253 -27.66 7.30 -13.71
CA LYS A 253 -28.75 8.13 -13.17
C LYS A 253 -28.90 7.86 -11.67
N PRO A 254 -28.54 8.80 -10.78
CA PRO A 254 -27.88 10.08 -11.06
C PRO A 254 -26.43 9.90 -11.56
N PRO A 255 -25.90 10.86 -12.35
CA PRO A 255 -24.51 10.81 -12.80
C PRO A 255 -23.54 10.91 -11.63
N PHE A 256 -22.31 10.47 -11.85
CA PHE A 256 -21.24 10.59 -10.86
C PHE A 256 -19.90 10.90 -11.51
N SER A 257 -19.02 11.57 -10.76
CA SER A 257 -17.65 11.84 -11.19
C SER A 257 -16.64 10.88 -10.56
N VAL A 258 -15.51 10.75 -11.23
CA VAL A 258 -14.38 9.87 -10.90
C VAL A 258 -13.19 10.75 -10.55
N ALA A 259 -12.54 10.47 -9.42
CA ALA A 259 -11.32 11.12 -8.97
C ALA A 259 -10.10 10.24 -9.22
N THR A 260 -8.95 10.88 -9.32
CA THR A 260 -7.64 10.26 -9.24
C THR A 260 -6.91 10.77 -7.98
N MET A 261 -5.62 10.46 -7.86
CA MET A 261 -4.81 10.97 -6.76
C MET A 261 -4.62 12.49 -6.80
N ASP A 262 -4.76 13.12 -7.97
CA ASP A 262 -4.65 14.58 -8.11
C ASP A 262 -5.82 15.29 -7.40
N GLU A 263 -6.99 14.66 -7.37
CA GLU A 263 -8.19 15.15 -6.68
C GLU A 263 -8.33 14.62 -5.25
N LEU A 264 -7.31 14.01 -4.65
CA LEU A 264 -7.41 13.37 -3.32
C LEU A 264 -7.96 14.32 -2.24
N ALA A 265 -7.54 15.58 -2.25
CA ALA A 265 -8.00 16.58 -1.29
C ALA A 265 -9.50 16.86 -1.42
N ALA A 266 -10.00 17.01 -2.65
CA ALA A 266 -11.42 17.17 -2.92
C ALA A 266 -12.20 15.89 -2.62
N PHE A 267 -11.64 14.73 -2.96
CA PHE A 267 -12.22 13.44 -2.63
C PHE A 267 -12.39 13.28 -1.12
N ASN A 268 -11.40 13.63 -0.31
CA ASN A 268 -11.43 13.55 1.16
C ASN A 268 -12.15 14.72 1.85
N SER A 269 -12.68 15.68 1.08
CA SER A 269 -13.40 16.82 1.63
C SER A 269 -14.64 16.39 2.43
N HIS A 270 -14.97 17.16 3.46
CA HIS A 270 -16.21 17.01 4.21
C HIS A 270 -17.47 17.26 3.35
N LEU A 271 -17.32 17.96 2.22
CA LEU A 271 -18.38 18.17 1.22
C LEU A 271 -18.59 16.96 0.29
N ASN A 272 -17.70 15.97 0.33
CA ASN A 272 -17.74 14.77 -0.50
C ASN A 272 -17.81 13.48 0.36
N ARG A 273 -18.52 13.51 1.49
CA ARG A 273 -18.59 12.36 2.41
C ARG A 273 -19.35 11.18 1.82
N ARG A 274 -20.41 11.43 1.06
CA ARG A 274 -21.23 10.37 0.43
C ARG A 274 -20.91 10.18 -1.04
N GLY A 275 -19.99 10.97 -1.60
CA GLY A 275 -19.60 10.90 -3.01
C GLY A 275 -20.38 11.85 -3.90
N GLU A 276 -20.79 13.00 -3.34
CA GLU A 276 -21.57 14.05 -3.97
C GLU A 276 -20.84 14.68 -5.16
N GLN A 277 -19.53 14.94 -5.00
CA GLN A 277 -18.66 15.47 -6.04
C GLN A 277 -17.95 14.34 -6.78
N TYR A 278 -17.30 13.44 -6.04
CA TYR A 278 -16.57 12.29 -6.58
C TYR A 278 -17.02 11.03 -5.85
N ARG A 279 -17.78 10.19 -6.55
CA ARG A 279 -18.28 8.93 -6.00
C ARG A 279 -17.18 7.88 -5.91
N VAL A 280 -16.26 7.87 -6.86
CA VAL A 280 -15.20 6.86 -6.91
C VAL A 280 -13.84 7.52 -7.10
N LEU A 281 -12.82 7.00 -6.41
CA LEU A 281 -11.41 7.32 -6.67
C LEU A 281 -10.68 6.07 -7.16
N VAL A 282 -9.92 6.21 -8.24
CA VAL A 282 -9.03 5.14 -8.72
C VAL A 282 -7.59 5.48 -8.35
N ALA A 283 -6.95 4.60 -7.58
CA ALA A 283 -5.59 4.78 -7.11
C ALA A 283 -4.68 3.62 -7.53
N ASP A 284 -3.42 3.95 -7.77
CA ASP A 284 -2.41 2.96 -8.12
C ASP A 284 -2.08 2.07 -6.93
N ALA A 285 -2.43 0.79 -7.03
CA ALA A 285 -2.24 -0.18 -5.96
C ALA A 285 -0.76 -0.32 -5.52
N ALA A 286 0.19 -0.01 -6.41
CA ALA A 286 1.62 -0.10 -6.09
C ALA A 286 2.14 1.08 -5.27
N THR A 287 1.57 2.28 -5.45
CA THR A 287 2.05 3.51 -4.78
C THR A 287 1.17 3.94 -3.63
N CYS A 288 -0.11 3.59 -3.64
CA CYS A 288 -1.10 4.06 -2.67
C CYS A 288 -1.45 3.02 -1.59
N SER A 289 -0.78 1.86 -1.60
CA SER A 289 -0.86 0.86 -0.53
C SER A 289 -0.12 1.29 0.75
N GLU A 290 0.70 2.33 0.68
CA GLU A 290 1.48 2.91 1.77
C GLU A 290 1.22 4.44 1.89
N GLY A 291 1.24 4.99 3.11
CA GLY A 291 1.22 6.46 3.36
C GLY A 291 -0.05 7.27 3.05
N VAL A 292 -1.09 6.72 2.40
CA VAL A 292 -2.33 7.47 2.05
C VAL A 292 -3.51 7.05 2.93
N SER A 293 -4.46 7.97 3.18
CA SER A 293 -5.74 7.67 3.83
C SER A 293 -6.91 8.15 2.98
N PHE A 294 -7.96 7.35 2.88
CA PHE A 294 -9.19 7.69 2.17
C PHE A 294 -10.35 7.77 3.15
N PHE A 295 -11.03 8.92 3.19
CA PHE A 295 -12.07 9.20 4.17
C PHE A 295 -13.48 8.94 3.64
N ALA A 296 -14.34 8.43 4.50
CA ALA A 296 -15.74 8.09 4.22
C ALA A 296 -15.93 7.13 3.02
N VAL A 297 -14.91 6.35 2.69
CA VAL A 297 -15.01 5.29 1.67
C VAL A 297 -15.75 4.11 2.27
N ARG A 298 -16.85 3.70 1.64
CA ARG A 298 -17.73 2.61 2.12
C ARG A 298 -17.68 1.36 1.24
N ARG A 299 -16.88 1.40 0.17
CA ARG A 299 -16.65 0.26 -0.71
C ARG A 299 -15.23 0.28 -1.25
N VAL A 300 -14.53 -0.84 -1.16
CA VAL A 300 -13.16 -0.99 -1.68
C VAL A 300 -13.11 -2.11 -2.70
N HIS A 301 -12.66 -1.79 -3.91
CA HIS A 301 -12.40 -2.75 -4.97
C HIS A 301 -10.90 -2.99 -5.10
N LEU A 302 -10.49 -4.24 -4.94
CA LEU A 302 -9.12 -4.69 -5.23
C LEU A 302 -9.12 -5.36 -6.61
N ALA A 303 -8.83 -4.59 -7.67
CA ALA A 303 -8.77 -5.14 -9.03
C ALA A 303 -7.60 -6.13 -9.17
N ASP A 304 -6.48 -5.77 -8.54
CA ASP A 304 -5.32 -6.63 -8.35
C ASP A 304 -5.34 -7.23 -6.95
N VAL A 305 -5.46 -8.55 -6.88
CA VAL A 305 -5.48 -9.27 -5.60
C VAL A 305 -4.06 -9.19 -4.98
N PRO A 306 -3.92 -8.66 -3.76
CA PRO A 306 -2.63 -8.62 -3.06
C PRO A 306 -2.03 -10.02 -2.93
N ALA A 307 -0.70 -10.12 -3.14
CA ALA A 307 -0.01 -11.41 -3.12
C ALA A 307 0.24 -11.95 -1.70
N THR A 308 0.26 -11.08 -0.69
CA THR A 308 0.50 -11.43 0.71
C THR A 308 -0.62 -10.91 1.62
N PRO A 309 -0.87 -11.56 2.77
CA PRO A 309 -1.83 -11.09 3.75
C PRO A 309 -1.53 -9.67 4.23
N SER A 310 -0.26 -9.35 4.51
CA SER A 310 0.12 -8.01 4.99
C SER A 310 -0.16 -6.93 3.95
N ALA A 311 0.06 -7.19 2.66
CA ALA A 311 -0.32 -6.26 1.60
C ALA A 311 -1.85 -6.07 1.51
N PHE A 312 -2.63 -7.12 1.77
CA PHE A 312 -4.09 -7.03 1.85
C PHE A 312 -4.54 -6.17 3.04
N VAL A 313 -4.01 -6.41 4.25
CA VAL A 313 -4.31 -5.60 5.44
C VAL A 313 -3.95 -4.13 5.20
N GLN A 314 -2.77 -3.86 4.65
CA GLN A 314 -2.33 -2.49 4.36
C GLN A 314 -3.21 -1.79 3.33
N SER A 315 -3.66 -2.50 2.28
CA SER A 315 -4.50 -1.94 1.22
C SER A 315 -5.90 -1.58 1.73
N VAL A 316 -6.55 -2.50 2.46
CA VAL A 316 -7.89 -2.28 3.02
C VAL A 316 -7.84 -1.28 4.19
N GLY A 317 -6.76 -1.31 4.98
CA GLY A 317 -6.51 -0.36 6.07
C GLY A 317 -6.35 1.09 5.63
N ARG A 318 -6.30 1.39 4.32
CA ARG A 318 -6.36 2.78 3.81
C ARG A 318 -7.76 3.39 3.90
N ALA A 319 -8.81 2.56 3.86
CA ALA A 319 -10.19 2.96 4.06
C ALA A 319 -10.67 2.70 5.50
N ILE A 320 -10.17 1.65 6.16
CA ILE A 320 -10.50 1.34 7.57
C ILE A 320 -9.52 2.05 8.49
N ARG A 321 -9.66 3.38 8.59
CA ARG A 321 -8.84 4.22 9.45
C ARG A 321 -9.59 4.71 10.67
N MET A 322 -8.85 4.93 11.77
CA MET A 322 -9.38 5.58 12.96
C MET A 322 -9.91 6.96 12.58
N TYR A 323 -11.15 7.26 12.97
CA TYR A 323 -11.90 8.47 12.60
C TYR A 323 -12.08 8.71 11.09
N GLY A 324 -11.79 7.72 10.23
CA GLY A 324 -11.92 7.85 8.78
C GLY A 324 -13.36 8.12 8.31
N HIS A 325 -14.35 7.77 9.14
CA HIS A 325 -15.78 7.93 8.87
C HIS A 325 -16.48 8.80 9.91
N ALA A 326 -15.74 9.55 10.75
CA ALA A 326 -16.31 10.32 11.86
C ALA A 326 -17.36 11.37 11.42
N GLY A 327 -17.34 11.78 10.16
CA GLY A 327 -18.32 12.69 9.58
C GLY A 327 -19.62 12.04 9.10
N LEU A 328 -19.75 10.71 9.19
CA LEU A 328 -20.94 9.94 8.81
C LEU A 328 -21.73 9.49 10.04
N PRO A 329 -23.06 9.32 9.93
CA PRO A 329 -23.86 8.63 10.94
C PRO A 329 -23.33 7.23 11.23
N SER A 330 -23.46 6.74 12.46
CA SER A 330 -22.87 5.47 12.91
C SER A 330 -23.26 4.26 12.06
N GLU A 331 -24.47 4.25 11.50
CA GLU A 331 -24.98 3.23 10.60
C GLU A 331 -24.30 3.23 9.21
N GLU A 332 -23.77 4.38 8.79
CA GLU A 332 -23.02 4.55 7.53
C GLU A 332 -21.49 4.39 7.73
N GLN A 333 -21.02 4.24 8.97
CA GLN A 333 -19.59 4.01 9.27
C GLN A 333 -19.20 2.55 8.99
N THR A 334 -19.32 2.15 7.73
CA THR A 334 -18.98 0.81 7.23
C THR A 334 -18.02 0.88 6.05
N VAL A 335 -17.30 -0.21 5.79
CA VAL A 335 -16.42 -0.39 4.61
C VAL A 335 -16.56 -1.79 4.05
#